data_AF-A0A5N5UVM5-F1
#
_entry.id   AF-A0A5N5UVM5-F1
#
_cell.length_a   1.000
_cell.length_b   1.000
_cell.length_c   1.000
_cell.angle_alpha   90.00
_cell.angle_beta   90.00
_cell.angle_gamma   90.00
#
_symmetry.space_group_name_H-M   'P 1'
#
loop_
_entity.id
_entity.type
_entity.pdbx_description
1 polymer ?
#
loop_
_entity_poly.entity_id
_entity_poly.type
_entity_poly.pdbx_seq_one_letter_code
_entity_poly.pdbx_strand_id
1 'polypeptide(L)'
;MSELNATNLETTAADAPTREPVLITEQQVRLGTAANLAPTPRWRRALFSPFTAVRTALVRLNQPSRPHHPKRHTFIEHAAMAREMDRL
;
A
#
# COMPACT_ATOMS: atom_id res chain seq x y z
N MET A 1 33.47 -45.34 26.24
CA MET A 1 32.40 -45.73 25.29
C MET A 1 31.10 -45.75 26.08
N SER A 2 30.17 -44.83 26.02
CA SER A 2 30.01 -43.53 25.36
C SER A 2 28.85 -42.90 26.11
N GLU A 3 28.99 -41.62 26.40
CA GLU A 3 27.98 -40.76 27.00
C GLU A 3 26.68 -40.84 26.20
N LEU A 4 25.56 -41.21 26.83
CA LEU A 4 24.23 -41.08 26.24
C LEU A 4 23.60 -39.79 26.76
N ASN A 5 24.05 -38.71 26.11
CA ASN A 5 23.29 -37.54 25.71
C ASN A 5 22.12 -37.14 26.62
N ALA A 6 22.46 -36.23 27.53
CA ALA A 6 21.60 -35.10 27.85
C ALA A 6 21.18 -34.40 26.55
N THR A 7 19.92 -34.55 26.14
CA THR A 7 19.27 -33.64 25.21
C THR A 7 17.80 -33.51 25.57
N ASN A 8 17.46 -32.31 26.05
CA ASN A 8 16.20 -31.63 25.82
C ASN A 8 15.04 -31.94 26.78
N LEU A 9 15.29 -31.74 28.07
CA LEU A 9 14.29 -31.17 28.98
C LEU A 9 14.15 -29.67 28.69
N GLU A 10 13.64 -29.30 27.51
CA GLU A 10 13.46 -27.89 27.13
C GLU A 10 12.49 -27.82 25.95
N THR A 11 11.26 -28.29 26.14
CA THR A 11 10.14 -27.60 25.48
C THR A 11 9.75 -26.47 26.41
N THR A 12 10.48 -25.37 26.22
CA THR A 12 10.22 -24.03 26.70
C THR A 12 8.74 -23.86 26.96
N ALA A 13 8.41 -23.63 28.22
CA ALA A 13 7.13 -23.09 28.63
C ALA A 13 6.70 -22.08 27.56
N ALA A 14 5.57 -22.36 26.91
CA ALA A 14 4.77 -21.30 26.34
C ALA A 14 4.23 -20.49 27.54
N ASP A 15 5.15 -19.77 28.19
CA ASP A 15 4.88 -18.63 29.02
C ASP A 15 4.30 -17.60 28.05
N ALA A 16 3.00 -17.76 27.78
CA ALA A 16 2.21 -16.68 27.24
C ALA A 16 2.52 -15.51 28.17
N PRO A 17 3.14 -14.41 27.68
CA PRO A 17 3.54 -13.35 28.57
C PRO A 17 2.26 -12.95 29.29
N THR A 18 2.26 -13.15 30.62
CA THR A 18 1.24 -12.62 31.51
C THR A 18 1.22 -11.15 31.16
N ARG A 19 0.23 -10.75 30.36
CA ARG A 19 0.25 -9.47 29.66
C ARG A 19 -0.10 -8.48 30.74
N GLU A 20 0.91 -8.06 31.49
CA GLU A 20 0.81 -6.96 32.43
C GLU A 20 0.08 -5.85 31.68
N PRO A 21 -0.94 -5.24 32.29
CA PRO A 21 -1.66 -4.16 31.65
C PRO A 21 -0.62 -3.09 31.29
N VAL A 22 -0.28 -3.01 30.01
CA VAL A 22 0.69 -2.05 29.51
C VAL A 22 0.08 -0.69 29.77
N LEU A 23 0.54 -0.03 30.84
CA LEU A 23 0.13 1.32 31.19
C LEU A 23 0.64 2.24 30.08
N ILE A 24 -0.23 2.50 29.11
CA ILE A 24 0.06 3.46 28.04
C ILE A 24 0.14 4.83 28.70
N THR A 25 1.35 5.38 28.75
CA THR A 25 1.56 6.69 29.35
C THR A 25 1.07 7.78 28.41
N GLU A 26 0.64 8.92 28.95
CA GLU A 26 0.24 10.05 28.11
C GLU A 26 1.36 10.47 27.14
N GLN A 27 2.62 10.34 27.56
CA GLN A 27 3.78 10.65 26.72
C GLN A 27 3.88 9.72 25.51
N GLN A 28 3.60 8.42 25.69
CA GLN A 28 3.57 7.45 24.59
C GLN A 28 2.44 7.76 23.60
N VAL A 29 1.26 8.13 24.09
CA VAL A 29 0.14 8.56 23.21
C VAL A 29 0.50 9.82 22.44
N ARG A 30 1.08 10.83 23.10
CA ARG A 30 1.49 12.09 22.46
C ARG A 30 2.56 11.85 21.40
N LEU A 31 3.56 11.00 21.69
CA LEU A 31 4.63 10.67 20.74
C LEU A 31 4.10 9.89 19.52
N GLY A 32 3.23 8.90 19.73
CA GLY A 32 2.60 8.14 18.64
C GLY A 32 1.69 9.01 17.78
N THR A 33 0.92 9.90 18.39
CA THR A 33 0.00 10.82 17.68
C THR A 33 0.77 11.86 16.88
N ALA A 34 1.84 12.43 17.44
CA ALA A 34 2.69 13.41 16.76
C ALA A 34 3.37 12.81 15.52
N ALA A 35 3.82 11.55 15.58
CA ALA A 35 4.41 10.87 14.42
C ALA A 35 3.41 10.68 13.28
N ASN A 36 2.13 10.49 13.60
CA ASN A 36 1.08 10.26 12.60
C ASN A 36 0.52 11.56 11.99
N LEU A 37 0.55 12.66 12.75
CA LEU A 37 0.17 14.00 12.28
C LEU A 37 1.30 14.77 11.61
N ALA A 38 2.55 14.31 11.77
CA ALA A 38 3.69 14.96 11.15
C ALA A 38 3.56 14.90 9.61
N PRO A 39 3.42 16.05 8.92
CA PRO A 39 3.39 16.03 7.46
C PRO A 39 4.71 15.45 6.97
N THR A 40 4.63 14.48 6.06
CA THR A 40 5.83 13.91 5.43
C THR A 40 6.68 15.06 4.91
N PRO A 41 7.92 15.23 5.39
CA PRO A 41 8.61 16.47 5.18
C PRO A 41 9.02 16.56 3.70
N ARG A 42 8.79 17.72 3.09
CA ARG A 42 8.88 17.93 1.62
C ARG A 42 10.22 17.47 1.02
N TRP A 43 11.30 17.55 1.79
CA TRP A 43 12.63 17.09 1.39
C TRP A 43 12.70 15.57 1.14
N ARG A 44 11.93 14.75 1.88
CA ARG A 44 11.82 13.30 1.60
C ARG A 44 11.19 13.03 0.25
N ARG A 45 10.19 13.82 -0.17
CA ARG A 45 9.61 13.71 -1.52
C ARG A 45 10.61 14.13 -2.60
N ALA A 46 11.41 15.17 -2.33
CA ALA A 46 12.43 15.64 -3.27
C ALA A 46 13.56 14.62 -3.50
N LEU A 47 13.99 13.91 -2.45
CA LEU A 47 15.05 12.91 -2.55
C LEU A 47 14.68 11.69 -3.41
N PHE A 48 13.41 11.27 -3.40
CA PHE A 48 12.94 10.14 -4.22
C PHE A 48 12.35 10.58 -5.57
N SER A 49 12.14 11.87 -5.78
CA SER A 49 11.61 12.45 -7.02
C SER A 49 12.34 11.97 -8.30
N PRO A 50 13.68 12.06 -8.41
CA PRO A 50 14.35 11.69 -9.66
C PRO A 50 14.21 10.19 -9.97
N PHE A 51 14.28 9.33 -8.95
CA PHE A 51 14.09 7.88 -9.14
C PHE A 51 12.67 7.53 -9.60
N THR A 52 11.64 8.23 -9.08
CA THR A 52 10.27 8.02 -9.55
C THR A 52 10.06 8.50 -10.99
N ALA A 53 10.68 9.61 -11.38
CA ALA A 53 10.61 10.12 -12.75
C ALA A 53 11.27 9.14 -13.74
N VAL A 54 12.45 8.62 -13.43
CA VAL A 54 13.15 7.65 -14.27
C VAL A 54 12.35 6.34 -14.36
N ARG A 55 11.83 5.83 -13.23
CA ARG A 55 11.02 4.61 -13.23
C ARG A 55 9.75 4.76 -14.07
N THR A 56 9.05 5.89 -13.98
CA THR A 56 7.84 6.13 -14.78
C THR A 56 8.16 6.30 -16.27
N ALA A 57 9.29 6.91 -16.62
CA ALA A 57 9.77 6.98 -18.01
C ALA A 57 10.10 5.59 -18.57
N LEU A 58 10.77 4.72 -17.81
CA LEU A 58 11.06 3.33 -18.20
C LEU A 58 9.79 2.49 -18.38
N VAL A 59 8.80 2.66 -17.50
CA VAL A 59 7.50 2.00 -17.65
C VAL A 59 6.78 2.45 -18.93
N ARG A 60 6.85 3.74 -19.26
CA ARG A 60 6.27 4.27 -20.50
C ARG A 60 6.98 3.75 -21.75
N LEU A 61 8.30 3.61 -21.71
CA LEU A 61 9.09 3.10 -22.84
C LEU A 61 8.78 1.62 -23.12
N ASN A 62 8.53 0.85 -22.06
CA ASN A 62 8.15 -0.56 -22.13
C ASN A 62 6.64 -0.77 -22.29
N GLN A 63 5.85 0.29 -22.43
CA GLN A 63 4.41 0.15 -22.57
C GLN A 63 4.11 -0.29 -24.01
N PRO A 64 3.52 -1.48 -24.23
CA PRO A 64 3.16 -1.91 -25.57
C PRO A 64 2.19 -0.90 -26.19
N SER A 65 2.45 -0.56 -27.46
CA SER A 65 1.56 0.31 -28.24
C SER A 65 0.15 -0.29 -28.21
N ARG A 66 -0.77 0.40 -27.55
CA ARG A 66 -2.16 -0.05 -27.46
C ARG A 66 -2.75 0.01 -28.86
N PRO A 67 -3.42 -1.05 -29.35
CA PRO A 67 -4.06 -1.02 -30.66
C PRO A 67 -5.03 0.17 -30.71
N HIS A 68 -4.87 0.99 -31.74
CA HIS A 68 -5.72 2.15 -31.95
C HIS A 68 -7.07 1.66 -32.49
N HIS A 69 -8.00 1.38 -31.59
CA HIS A 69 -9.37 1.08 -31.99
C HIS A 69 -10.06 2.38 -32.43
N PRO A 70 -10.80 2.38 -33.55
CA PRO A 70 -11.61 3.53 -33.94
C PRO A 70 -12.58 3.82 -32.79
N LYS A 71 -12.67 5.09 -32.38
CA LYS A 71 -13.62 5.52 -31.37
C LYS A 71 -15.04 5.35 -31.93
N ARG A 72 -15.66 4.20 -31.67
CA ARG A 72 -17.07 3.96 -32.00
C ARG A 72 -17.90 4.71 -30.95
N HIS A 73 -18.44 5.85 -31.35
CA HIS A 73 -19.34 6.65 -30.50
C HIS A 73 -20.81 6.22 -30.63
N THR A 74 -21.06 5.04 -31.22
CA THR A 74 -22.41 4.50 -31.45
C THR A 74 -23.27 4.48 -30.20
N PHE A 75 -22.69 4.20 -29.03
CA PHE A 75 -23.42 4.26 -27.76
C PHE A 75 -23.94 5.68 -27.43
N ILE A 76 -23.11 6.71 -27.66
CA ILE A 76 -23.48 8.10 -27.41
C ILE A 76 -24.52 8.57 -28.43
N GLU A 77 -24.33 8.20 -29.69
CA GLU A 77 -25.26 8.50 -30.79
C GLU A 77 -26.64 7.87 -30.53
N HIS A 78 -26.68 6.58 -30.16
CA HIS A 78 -27.93 5.90 -29.81
C HIS A 78 -28.58 6.52 -28.56
N ALA A 79 -27.81 6.87 -27.53
CA ALA A 79 -28.34 7.51 -26.33
C ALA A 79 -28.89 8.91 -26.63
N ALA A 80 -28.26 9.67 -27.53
CA ALA A 80 -28.76 10.97 -27.96
C ALA A 80 -30.07 10.85 -28.74
N MET A 81 -30.14 9.94 -29.73
CA MET A 81 -31.36 9.67 -30.49
C MET A 81 -32.51 9.18 -29.58
N ALA A 82 -32.23 8.28 -28.64
CA ALA A 82 -33.25 7.80 -27.71
C ALA A 82 -33.84 8.93 -26.85
N ARG A 83 -33.02 9.86 -26.38
CA ARG A 83 -33.48 11.05 -25.63
C ARG A 83 -34.26 12.03 -26.49
N GLU A 84 -33.98 12.08 -27.80
CA GLU A 84 -34.75 12.89 -28.74
C GLU A 84 -36.12 12.27 -29.01
N MET A 85 -36.19 10.95 -29.16
CA MET A 85 -37.46 10.22 -29.30
C MET A 85 -38.33 10.31 -28.05
N ASP A 86 -37.73 10.31 -26.86
CA ASP A 86 -38.44 10.48 -25.58
C ASP A 86 -39.06 11.88 -25.42
N ARG A 87 -38.68 12.85 -26.28
CA ARG A 87 -39.26 14.21 -26.30
C ARG A 87 -40.40 14.39 -27.30
N LEU A 88 -40.63 13.42 -28.19
CA LEU A 88 -41.74 13.40 -29.14
C LEU A 88 -42.98 12.77 -28.51
#